data_AF-A0A9E5TKF6-F1
#
_entry.id   AF-A0A9E5TKF6-F1
#
_cell.length_a   1.000
_cell.length_b   1.000
_cell.length_c   1.000
_cell.angle_alpha   90.00
_cell.angle_beta   90.00
_cell.angle_gamma   90.00
#
_symmetry.space_group_name_H-M   'P 1'
#
loop_
_entity.id
_entity.type
_entity.pdbx_description
1 polymer ?
#
loop_
_entity_poly.entity_id
_entity_poly.type
_entity_poly.pdbx_seq_one_letter_code
_entity_poly.pdbx_strand_id
1 'polypeptide(L)'
;TPAARNQLKILRAAGLQPTDFSHASELLRRSQLVVDALIGYGLRGAREGHTAELIDLCNDHGKQILALDVPSGLNATTGETPGSVVRPDTTLTLALPKTGLHGLPGEVYLADIGIPPQVFHELGLDFDPPFNDSYWVRIFCLSEGDTSQAGGRDD
;
A
#
# COMPACT_ATOMS: atom_id res chain seq x y z
N THR A 1 -18.34 -2.97 -2.25
CA THR A 1 -18.44 -4.45 -2.21
C THR A 1 -19.14 -4.90 -0.92
N PRO A 2 -19.61 -6.16 -0.79
CA PRO A 2 -20.14 -6.69 0.47
C PRO A 2 -19.17 -6.54 1.65
N ALA A 3 -17.87 -6.79 1.41
CA ALA A 3 -16.83 -6.59 2.41
C ALA A 3 -16.79 -5.14 2.92
N ALA A 4 -16.70 -4.15 2.03
CA ALA A 4 -16.68 -2.74 2.42
C ALA A 4 -17.94 -2.32 3.20
N ARG A 5 -19.11 -2.86 2.84
CA ARG A 5 -20.36 -2.60 3.58
C ARG A 5 -20.30 -3.15 5.01
N ASN A 6 -19.71 -4.32 5.20
CA ASN A 6 -19.53 -4.89 6.54
C ASN A 6 -18.53 -4.09 7.36
N GLN A 7 -17.41 -3.66 6.76
CA GLN A 7 -16.44 -2.81 7.44
C GLN A 7 -17.03 -1.45 7.85
N LEU A 8 -17.91 -0.85 7.03
CA LEU A 8 -18.63 0.36 7.41
C LEU A 8 -19.54 0.15 8.63
N LYS A 9 -20.16 -1.03 8.79
CA LYS A 9 -20.95 -1.34 9.99
C LYS A 9 -20.06 -1.44 11.23
N ILE A 10 -18.89 -2.06 11.10
CA ILE A 10 -17.92 -2.19 12.20
C ILE A 10 -17.40 -0.81 12.61
N LEU A 11 -17.02 0.03 11.64
CA LEU A 11 -16.61 1.43 11.87
C LEU A 11 -17.66 2.17 12.71
N ARG A 12 -18.93 2.07 12.32
CA ARG A 12 -20.06 2.70 13.02
C ARG A 12 -20.27 2.14 14.42
N ALA A 13 -20.16 0.82 14.58
CA ALA A 13 -20.28 0.17 15.88
C ALA A 13 -19.13 0.56 16.83
N ALA A 14 -17.96 0.89 16.29
CA ALA A 14 -16.82 1.44 17.03
C ALA A 14 -16.98 2.93 17.38
N GLY A 15 -18.11 3.56 17.06
CA GLY A 15 -18.38 4.97 17.35
C GLY A 15 -17.76 5.95 16.34
N LEU A 16 -17.19 5.46 15.24
CA LEU A 16 -16.61 6.27 14.19
C LEU A 16 -17.61 6.48 13.03
N GLN A 17 -17.55 7.63 12.39
CA GLN A 17 -18.40 7.95 11.24
C GLN A 17 -17.57 8.53 10.10
N PRO A 18 -17.89 8.20 8.83
CA PRO A 18 -17.33 8.91 7.70
C PRO A 18 -17.73 10.39 7.75
N THR A 19 -16.77 11.26 7.47
CA THR A 19 -17.00 12.70 7.29
C THR A 19 -17.25 13.03 5.82
N ASP A 20 -17.96 14.12 5.60
CA ASP A 20 -18.17 14.65 4.25
C ASP A 20 -16.86 15.14 3.63
N PHE A 21 -16.75 15.00 2.31
CA PHE A 21 -15.57 15.39 1.53
C PHE A 21 -15.18 16.87 1.74
N SER A 22 -16.16 17.76 1.98
CA SER A 22 -15.91 19.18 2.25
C SER A 22 -14.96 19.46 3.42
N HIS A 23 -14.81 18.51 4.35
CA HIS A 23 -13.92 18.64 5.51
C HIS A 23 -12.51 18.05 5.26
N ALA A 24 -12.26 17.43 4.10
CA ALA A 24 -11.05 16.66 3.85
C ALA A 24 -9.77 17.49 4.03
N SER A 25 -9.68 18.69 3.43
CA SER A 25 -8.46 19.51 3.52
C SER A 25 -8.11 19.88 4.96
N GLU A 26 -9.08 20.32 5.77
CA GLU A 26 -8.88 20.67 7.17
C GLU A 26 -8.45 19.45 8.01
N LEU A 27 -9.12 18.31 7.82
CA LEU A 27 -8.79 17.09 8.55
C LEU A 27 -7.40 16.57 8.21
N LEU A 28 -7.01 16.60 6.93
CA LEU A 28 -5.68 16.17 6.48
C LEU A 28 -4.58 17.04 7.08
N ARG A 29 -4.73 18.37 7.09
CA ARG A 29 -3.76 19.31 7.70
C ARG A 29 -3.55 19.06 9.20
N ARG A 30 -4.60 18.62 9.89
CA ARG A 30 -4.56 18.35 11.34
C ARG A 30 -4.13 16.94 11.69
N SER A 31 -4.17 16.03 10.73
CA SER A 31 -3.77 14.64 10.94
C SER A 31 -2.25 14.53 11.06
N GLN A 32 -1.81 13.69 12.00
CA GLN A 32 -0.40 13.34 12.16
C GLN A 32 0.00 12.17 11.26
N LEU A 33 -0.97 11.34 10.89
CA LEU A 33 -0.82 10.22 9.97
C LEU A 33 -2.06 10.18 9.07
N VAL A 34 -1.82 10.03 7.77
CA VAL A 34 -2.84 9.75 6.76
C VAL A 34 -2.66 8.31 6.31
N VAL A 35 -3.74 7.53 6.37
CA VAL A 35 -3.74 6.16 5.84
C VAL A 35 -4.42 6.18 4.48
N ASP A 36 -3.64 5.96 3.44
CA ASP A 36 -4.13 5.80 2.09
C ASP A 36 -4.67 4.37 1.89
N ALA A 37 -5.99 4.29 1.82
CA ALA A 37 -6.74 3.08 1.50
C ALA A 37 -7.84 3.37 0.45
N LEU A 38 -7.63 4.39 -0.40
CA LEU A 38 -8.62 4.79 -1.39
C LEU A 38 -8.76 3.74 -2.51
N ILE A 39 -7.62 3.26 -3.02
CA ILE A 39 -7.53 2.32 -4.13
C ILE A 39 -6.33 1.39 -3.92
N GLY A 40 -6.57 0.09 -3.78
CA GLY A 40 -5.51 -0.93 -3.81
C GLY A 40 -5.19 -1.40 -5.23
N TYR A 41 -4.88 -2.69 -5.40
CA TYR A 41 -4.52 -3.27 -6.71
C TYR A 41 -5.54 -3.12 -7.86
N GLY A 42 -6.79 -2.76 -7.56
CA GLY A 42 -7.90 -2.69 -8.52
C GLY A 42 -7.95 -1.43 -9.40
N LEU A 43 -6.83 -0.70 -9.57
CA LEU A 43 -6.80 0.50 -10.41
C LEU A 43 -7.21 0.18 -11.86
N ARG A 44 -8.05 1.02 -12.44
CA ARG A 44 -8.48 0.95 -13.84
C ARG A 44 -8.46 2.36 -14.41
N GLY A 45 -7.35 2.70 -15.07
CA GLY A 45 -7.12 4.03 -15.64
C GLY A 45 -6.97 5.14 -14.59
N ALA A 46 -6.89 6.38 -15.09
CA ALA A 46 -6.83 7.58 -14.26
C ALA A 46 -8.09 7.73 -13.42
N ARG A 47 -7.96 8.40 -12.27
CA ARG A 47 -9.08 8.72 -11.40
C ARG A 47 -9.48 10.18 -11.59
N GLU A 48 -10.75 10.45 -11.34
CA GLU A 48 -11.38 11.76 -11.52
C GLU A 48 -12.24 12.10 -10.30
N GLY A 49 -12.66 13.37 -10.22
CA GLY A 49 -13.48 13.91 -9.14
C GLY A 49 -12.82 13.76 -7.77
N HIS A 50 -13.65 13.54 -6.75
CA HIS A 50 -13.19 13.50 -5.34
C HIS A 50 -12.05 12.52 -5.08
N THR A 51 -11.92 11.43 -5.85
CA THR A 51 -10.80 10.50 -5.63
C THR A 51 -9.46 11.11 -6.05
N ALA A 52 -9.40 11.77 -7.21
CA ALA A 52 -8.19 12.47 -7.64
C ALA A 52 -7.88 13.64 -6.70
N GLU A 53 -8.91 14.39 -6.32
CA GLU A 53 -8.77 15.51 -5.38
C GLU A 53 -8.28 15.07 -4.00
N LEU A 54 -8.73 13.92 -3.47
CA LEU A 54 -8.21 13.37 -2.23
C LEU A 54 -6.73 12.97 -2.35
N ILE A 55 -6.32 12.40 -3.49
CA ILE A 55 -4.91 12.06 -3.73
C ILE A 55 -4.04 13.33 -3.68
N ASP A 56 -4.48 14.38 -4.38
CA ASP A 56 -3.76 15.66 -4.41
C ASP A 56 -3.71 16.30 -3.01
N LEU A 57 -4.84 16.36 -2.30
CA LEU A 57 -4.90 16.87 -0.92
C LEU A 57 -4.03 16.07 0.04
N CYS A 58 -3.95 14.75 -0.11
CA CYS A 58 -3.05 13.90 0.68
C CYS A 58 -1.59 14.30 0.45
N ASN A 59 -1.18 14.45 -0.81
CA ASN A 59 0.18 14.85 -1.15
C ASN A 59 0.52 16.28 -0.66
N ASP A 60 -0.44 17.19 -0.69
CA ASP A 60 -0.24 18.60 -0.32
C ASP A 60 -0.24 18.84 1.20
N HIS A 61 -0.94 18.01 1.97
CA HIS A 61 -1.20 18.27 3.41
C HIS A 61 -0.80 17.13 4.34
N GLY A 62 -0.57 15.93 3.81
CA GLY A 62 -0.16 14.77 4.60
C GLY A 62 1.22 15.00 5.21
N LYS A 63 1.29 15.01 6.54
CA LYS A 63 2.57 15.09 7.28
C LYS A 63 3.34 13.78 7.26
N GLN A 64 2.59 12.68 7.36
CA GLN A 64 3.07 11.32 7.25
C GLN A 64 1.99 10.51 6.56
N ILE A 65 2.35 9.74 5.55
CA ILE A 65 1.41 8.99 4.72
C ILE A 65 1.82 7.50 4.69
N LEU A 66 0.89 6.65 5.12
CA LEU A 66 0.98 5.20 5.03
C LEU A 66 0.01 4.68 3.96
N ALA A 67 0.50 4.12 2.86
CA ALA A 67 -0.33 3.44 1.88
C ALA A 67 -0.56 1.97 2.26
N LEU A 68 -1.79 1.48 2.11
CA LEU A 68 -2.14 0.08 2.27
C LEU A 68 -2.19 -0.62 0.92
N ASP A 69 -1.56 -1.78 0.83
CA ASP A 69 -1.40 -2.59 -0.38
C ASP A 69 -0.51 -1.96 -1.45
N VAL A 70 -0.97 -0.85 -2.04
CA VAL A 70 -0.35 -0.08 -3.12
C VAL A 70 -0.76 1.39 -2.98
N PRO A 71 0.12 2.38 -3.24
CA PRO A 71 -0.28 3.78 -3.27
C PRO A 71 -1.43 4.02 -4.26
N SER A 72 -2.48 4.71 -3.82
CA SER A 72 -3.65 5.00 -4.64
C SER A 72 -3.23 5.81 -5.87
N GLY A 73 -3.65 5.35 -7.05
CA GLY A 73 -3.29 5.96 -8.34
C GLY A 73 -2.11 5.28 -9.05
N LEU A 74 -1.42 4.33 -8.38
CA LEU A 74 -0.39 3.50 -8.99
C LEU A 74 -0.97 2.20 -9.56
N ASN A 75 -0.52 1.81 -10.75
CA ASN A 75 -0.78 0.48 -11.28
C ASN A 75 0.09 -0.56 -10.56
N ALA A 76 -0.55 -1.47 -9.82
CA ALA A 76 0.07 -2.55 -9.07
C ALA A 76 0.98 -3.48 -9.89
N THR A 77 0.76 -3.59 -11.21
CA THR A 77 1.55 -4.48 -12.07
C THR A 77 2.65 -3.73 -12.79
N THR A 78 2.33 -2.60 -13.42
CA THR A 78 3.25 -1.89 -14.32
C THR A 78 4.02 -0.77 -13.66
N GLY A 79 3.58 -0.29 -12.49
CA GLY A 79 4.14 0.92 -11.85
C GLY A 79 3.71 2.23 -12.53
N GLU A 80 2.89 2.16 -13.58
CA GLU A 80 2.39 3.36 -14.26
C GLU A 80 1.42 4.15 -13.37
N THR A 81 1.47 5.48 -13.51
CA THR A 81 0.59 6.42 -12.81
C THR A 81 -0.25 7.18 -13.85
N PRO A 82 -1.39 6.64 -14.29
CA PRO A 82 -2.20 7.25 -15.35
C PRO A 82 -2.80 8.62 -14.99
N GLY A 83 -2.69 9.04 -13.72
CA GLY A 83 -3.07 10.35 -13.21
C GLY A 83 -2.34 10.62 -11.90
N SER A 84 -2.95 11.39 -10.99
CA SER A 84 -2.40 11.62 -9.65
C SER A 84 -2.19 10.31 -8.88
N VAL A 85 -1.07 10.23 -8.17
CA VAL A 85 -0.68 9.11 -7.31
C VAL A 85 -0.32 9.61 -5.91
N VAL A 86 -0.72 8.88 -4.88
CA VAL A 86 -0.30 9.17 -3.51
C VAL A 86 1.20 8.92 -3.39
N ARG A 87 1.92 9.79 -2.69
CA ARG A 87 3.36 9.69 -2.43
C ARG A 87 3.60 9.34 -0.96
N PRO A 88 3.50 8.06 -0.57
CA PRO A 88 3.59 7.69 0.83
C PRO A 88 5.04 7.68 1.34
N ASP A 89 5.21 7.96 2.63
CA ASP A 89 6.47 7.68 3.34
C ASP A 89 6.66 6.18 3.56
N THR A 90 5.55 5.44 3.66
CA THR A 90 5.56 4.00 3.90
C THR A 90 4.42 3.31 3.15
N THR A 91 4.70 2.15 2.55
CA THR A 91 3.68 1.27 1.97
C THR A 91 3.68 -0.06 2.69
N LEU A 92 2.54 -0.44 3.28
CA LEU A 92 2.32 -1.78 3.84
C LEU A 92 1.62 -2.65 2.79
N THR A 93 2.41 -3.40 2.05
CA THR A 93 1.95 -4.24 0.96
C THR A 93 1.44 -5.59 1.46
N LEU A 94 0.37 -6.11 0.84
CA LEU A 94 -0.33 -7.31 1.32
C LEU A 94 -0.09 -8.53 0.42
N ALA A 95 -0.11 -9.73 0.99
CA ALA A 95 0.05 -11.02 0.33
C ALA A 95 1.44 -11.24 -0.30
N LEU A 96 1.72 -10.57 -1.41
CA LEU A 96 3.01 -10.57 -2.10
C LEU A 96 3.37 -9.14 -2.51
N PRO A 97 4.67 -8.82 -2.63
CA PRO A 97 5.11 -7.55 -3.21
C PRO A 97 4.58 -7.42 -4.64
N LYS A 98 3.89 -6.32 -4.92
CA LYS A 98 3.41 -6.00 -6.26
C LYS A 98 4.58 -5.52 -7.12
N THR A 99 4.68 -5.99 -8.36
CA THR A 99 5.76 -5.61 -9.28
C THR A 99 5.79 -4.11 -9.57
N GLY A 100 4.62 -3.46 -9.59
CA GLY A 100 4.52 -2.02 -9.78
C GLY A 100 5.02 -1.18 -8.60
N LEU A 101 5.33 -1.79 -7.43
CA LEU A 101 5.94 -1.08 -6.30
C LEU A 101 7.45 -0.87 -6.46
N HIS A 102 8.05 -1.46 -7.50
CA HIS A 102 9.47 -1.36 -7.75
C HIS A 102 9.91 0.08 -8.02
N GLY A 103 10.99 0.52 -7.37
CA GLY A 103 11.54 1.86 -7.55
C GLY A 103 10.74 3.00 -6.91
N LEU A 104 9.69 2.71 -6.13
CA LEU A 104 8.96 3.74 -5.41
C LEU A 104 9.80 4.32 -4.27
N PRO A 105 9.72 5.65 -4.02
CA PRO A 105 10.30 6.23 -2.81
C PRO A 105 9.54 5.78 -1.56
N GLY A 106 10.20 5.87 -0.41
CA GLY A 106 9.64 5.50 0.89
C GLY A 106 9.99 4.06 1.31
N GLU A 107 9.52 3.69 2.49
CA GLU A 107 9.73 2.34 3.02
C GLU A 107 8.63 1.38 2.54
N VAL A 108 8.98 0.13 2.26
CA VAL A 108 8.01 -0.91 1.91
C VAL A 108 8.06 -2.03 2.93
N TYR A 109 6.91 -2.39 3.46
CA TYR A 109 6.74 -3.53 4.37
C TYR A 109 5.80 -4.54 3.71
N LEU A 110 6.11 -5.82 3.84
CA LEU A 110 5.18 -6.90 3.51
C LEU A 110 4.46 -7.34 4.78
N ALA A 111 3.13 -7.41 4.74
CA ALA A 111 2.31 -7.90 5.84
C ALA A 111 1.78 -9.32 5.57
N ASP A 112 1.81 -10.15 6.61
CA ASP A 112 1.12 -11.43 6.65
C ASP A 112 -0.38 -11.19 6.83
N ILE A 113 -1.17 -11.65 5.88
CA ILE A 113 -2.63 -11.60 5.93
C ILE A 113 -3.26 -12.99 6.10
N GLY A 114 -2.44 -13.99 6.46
CA GLY A 114 -2.88 -15.36 6.73
C GLY A 114 -3.18 -16.18 5.48
N ILE A 115 -2.52 -15.89 4.35
CA ILE A 115 -2.61 -16.76 3.17
C ILE A 115 -1.82 -18.05 3.46
N PRO A 116 -2.45 -19.24 3.38
CA PRO A 116 -1.75 -20.49 3.61
C PRO A 116 -0.61 -20.68 2.60
N PRO A 117 0.60 -21.12 3.02
CA PRO A 117 1.75 -21.33 2.12
C PRO A 117 1.43 -22.24 0.92
N GLN A 118 0.49 -23.17 1.09
CA GLN A 118 0.02 -24.08 0.04
C GLN A 118 -0.55 -23.32 -1.18
N VAL A 119 -1.18 -22.17 -0.97
CA VAL A 119 -1.73 -21.34 -2.06
C VAL A 119 -0.59 -20.86 -2.98
N PHE A 120 0.55 -20.47 -2.42
CA PHE A 120 1.71 -20.04 -3.21
C PHE A 120 2.33 -21.23 -3.95
N HIS A 121 2.47 -22.37 -3.29
CA HIS A 121 2.98 -23.59 -3.91
C HIS A 121 2.11 -24.07 -5.07
N GLU A 122 0.77 -24.02 -4.94
CA GLU A 122 -0.16 -24.34 -6.03
C GLU A 122 -0.06 -23.39 -7.23
N LEU A 123 0.37 -22.14 -6.99
CA LEU A 123 0.67 -21.18 -8.05
C LEU A 123 2.08 -21.34 -8.64
N GLY A 124 2.85 -22.35 -8.19
CA GLY A 124 4.22 -22.58 -8.61
C GLY A 124 5.22 -21.55 -8.07
N LEU A 125 4.86 -20.85 -6.99
CA LEU A 125 5.73 -19.88 -6.33
C LEU A 125 6.43 -20.54 -5.16
N ASP A 126 7.76 -20.52 -5.20
CA ASP A 126 8.62 -20.88 -4.06
C ASP A 126 8.71 -19.67 -3.13
N PHE A 127 7.67 -19.47 -2.32
CA PHE A 127 7.57 -18.38 -1.36
C PHE A 127 7.61 -18.94 0.06
N ASP A 128 8.73 -18.70 0.74
CA ASP A 128 8.86 -18.93 2.16
C ASP A 128 8.49 -17.64 2.93
N PRO A 129 7.40 -17.61 3.73
CA PRO A 129 6.94 -16.39 4.38
C PRO A 129 8.00 -15.80 5.32
N PRO A 130 8.50 -14.57 5.06
CA PRO A 130 9.65 -14.00 5.79
C PRO A 130 9.28 -13.37 7.14
N PHE A 131 8.18 -13.81 7.76
CA PHE A 131 7.54 -13.10 8.88
C PHE A 131 8.12 -13.46 10.25
N ASN A 132 8.73 -14.65 10.41
CA ASN A 132 9.26 -15.15 11.70
C ASN A 132 8.23 -14.95 12.84
N ASP A 133 8.64 -14.30 13.94
CA ASP A 133 7.79 -13.97 15.10
C ASP A 133 7.00 -12.65 14.94
N SER A 134 6.97 -12.07 13.74
CA SER A 134 6.26 -10.82 13.39
C SER A 134 5.11 -11.09 12.41
N TYR A 135 4.24 -10.10 12.21
CA TYR A 135 3.20 -10.11 11.16
C TYR A 135 3.57 -9.24 9.95
N TRP A 136 4.75 -8.64 9.97
CA TRP A 136 5.27 -7.84 8.87
C TRP A 136 6.80 -7.81 8.88
N VAL A 137 7.37 -7.60 7.69
CA VAL A 137 8.81 -7.43 7.50
C VAL A 137 9.07 -6.28 6.54
N ARG A 138 10.14 -5.51 6.76
CA ARG A 138 10.60 -4.53 5.78
C ARG A 138 11.22 -5.27 4.59
N ILE A 139 10.83 -4.89 3.38
CA ILE A 139 11.42 -5.41 2.15
C ILE A 139 12.17 -4.29 1.43
N PHE A 140 13.28 -4.64 0.79
CA PHE A 140 14.06 -3.72 -0.04
C PHE A 140 13.70 -3.97 -1.50
N CYS A 141 13.21 -2.94 -2.20
CA CYS A 141 13.16 -2.99 -3.66
C CYS A 141 14.58 -2.77 -4.17
N LEU A 142 15.24 -3.85 -4.62
CA LEU A 142 16.55 -3.77 -5.26
C LEU A 142 16.43 -2.93 -6.53
N SER A 143 17.12 -1.81 -6.66
CA SER A 143 17.23 -1.14 -7.96
C SER A 143 17.89 -2.10 -8.97
N GLU A 144 17.44 -2.11 -10.22
CA GLU A 144 18.16 -2.81 -11.29
C GLU A 144 19.59 -2.27 -11.34
N GLY A 145 20.55 -3.06 -10.84
CA GLY A 145 21.95 -2.65 -10.67
C GLY A 145 22.66 -3.24 -9.44
N ASP A 146 21.93 -3.78 -8.47
CA ASP A 146 22.52 -4.25 -7.19
C ASP A 146 22.77 -5.77 -7.12
N THR A 147 23.18 -6.38 -8.23
CA THR A 147 23.57 -7.81 -8.30
C THR A 147 25.05 -8.06 -8.09
N SER A 148 25.80 -7.10 -7.54
CA SER A 148 27.22 -7.28 -7.23
C SER A 148 27.46 -7.00 -5.76
N GLN A 149 27.34 -8.04 -4.93
CA GLN A 149 28.18 -8.37 -3.75
C GLN A 149 27.43 -9.37 -2.83
N ALA A 150 27.12 -10.56 -3.35
CA ALA A 150 26.92 -11.75 -2.52
C ALA A 150 27.99 -12.76 -2.94
N GLY A 151 29.24 -12.41 -2.63
CA GLY A 151 30.42 -13.22 -2.94
C GLY A 151 31.47 -13.05 -1.86
N GLY A 152 31.54 -14.03 -0.96
CA GLY A 152 32.75 -14.36 -0.22
C GLY A 152 32.71 -14.15 1.29
N ARG A 153 32.93 -15.27 1.98
CA ARG A 153 33.53 -15.54 3.31
C ARG A 153 32.66 -16.52 4.09
N ASP A 154 33.14 -17.61 4.67
CA ASP A 154 34.45 -18.25 4.75
C ASP A 154 34.14 -19.71 5.15
N ASP A 155 34.80 -20.69 4.52
CA ASP A 155 35.12 -22.03 5.05
C ASP A 155 36.29 -22.59 4.21
#